data_AF-A0A671L2H5-F1
#
_entry.id   AF-A0A671L2H5-F1
#
_cell.length_a   1.000
_cell.length_b   1.000
_cell.length_c   1.000
_cell.angle_alpha   90.00
_cell.angle_beta   90.00
_cell.angle_gamma   90.00
#
_symmetry.space_group_name_H-M   'P 1'
#
loop_
_entity.id
_entity.type
_entity.pdbx_description
1 polymer ?
#
loop_
_entity_poly.entity_id
_entity_poly.type
_entity_poly.pdbx_seq_one_letter_code
_entity_poly.pdbx_strand_id
1 'polypeptide(L)'
;MSPLFVLQFSPAFFAFLKSSAYLNPFQQCLYLRFTIKLYLKSSPRQLIKKQQQDVKGFLAANKIEFEECDIAADEDNRKWMREHVPEDFRPATGNPLPPQIFNEDRYCGNYEAFFCAREDHAVYAFLGLTAPPGSKEAEALSKKTQM
;
A
#
# COMPACT_ATOMS: atom_id res chain seq x y z
N MET A 1 23.14 41.74 -6.11
CA MET A 1 22.54 40.95 -7.21
C MET A 1 23.17 39.57 -7.16
N SER A 2 22.42 38.60 -6.67
CA SER A 2 22.88 37.23 -6.41
C SER A 2 22.58 36.37 -7.65
N PRO A 3 23.52 35.53 -8.14
CA PRO A 3 23.16 34.48 -9.08
C PRO A 3 22.70 33.25 -8.29
N LEU A 4 21.44 32.86 -8.52
CA LEU A 4 20.89 31.56 -8.15
C LEU A 4 21.67 30.47 -8.89
N PHE A 5 22.49 29.72 -8.16
CA PHE A 5 23.13 28.50 -8.65
C PHE A 5 22.11 27.37 -8.58
N VAL A 6 21.44 27.08 -9.70
CA VAL A 6 20.64 25.86 -9.83
C VAL A 6 21.62 24.70 -9.90
N LEU A 7 21.76 23.96 -8.80
CA LEU A 7 22.56 22.74 -8.75
C LEU A 7 21.89 21.70 -9.64
N GLN A 8 22.43 21.52 -10.85
CA GLN A 8 22.05 20.44 -11.74
C GLN A 8 22.68 19.15 -11.21
N PHE A 9 21.93 18.42 -10.39
CA PHE A 9 22.40 17.17 -9.82
C PHE A 9 22.40 16.06 -10.87
N SER A 10 23.58 15.49 -11.11
CA SER A 10 23.79 14.33 -11.99
C SER A 10 23.03 13.08 -11.47
N PRO A 11 22.58 12.14 -12.33
CA PRO A 11 21.99 10.87 -11.90
C PRO A 11 22.86 10.09 -10.90
N ALA A 12 24.18 10.28 -10.93
CA ALA A 12 25.11 9.70 -9.96
C ALA A 12 24.93 10.26 -8.53
N PHE A 13 24.52 11.53 -8.39
CA PHE A 13 24.21 12.13 -7.09
C PHE A 13 22.94 11.52 -6.48
N PHE A 14 21.94 11.22 -7.31
CA PHE A 14 20.75 10.47 -6.87
C PHE A 14 21.10 9.03 -6.47
N ALA A 15 22.05 8.37 -7.15
CA ALA A 15 22.52 7.04 -6.75
C ALA A 15 23.29 7.08 -5.42
N PHE A 16 24.08 8.14 -5.17
CA PHE A 16 24.80 8.35 -3.91
C PHE A 16 23.86 8.54 -2.71
N LEU A 17 22.72 9.22 -2.88
CA LEU A 17 21.68 9.37 -1.86
C LEU A 17 20.89 8.08 -1.56
N LYS A 18 20.97 7.06 -2.43
CA LYS A 18 20.33 5.74 -2.20
C LYS A 18 21.14 4.82 -1.28
N SER A 19 22.36 5.20 -0.87
CA SER A 19 23.13 4.41 0.08
C SER A 19 22.62 4.64 1.51
N SER A 20 22.06 3.59 2.13
CA SER A 20 21.50 3.60 3.49
C SER A 20 22.46 4.12 4.58
N ALA A 21 23.75 4.27 4.28
CA ALA A 21 24.78 4.68 5.24
C ALA A 21 24.82 6.20 5.53
N TYR A 22 24.10 7.03 4.77
CA TYR A 22 24.16 8.51 4.90
C TYR A 22 22.83 9.20 5.17
N LEU A 23 21.75 8.44 5.36
CA LEU A 23 20.46 9.01 5.72
C LEU A 23 20.39 9.20 7.24
N ASN A 24 20.09 10.42 7.68
CA ASN A 24 19.73 10.67 9.07
C ASN A 24 18.41 9.94 9.40
N PRO A 25 18.12 9.60 10.67
CA PRO A 25 16.92 8.84 11.03
C PRO A 25 15.61 9.47 10.54
N PHE A 26 15.57 10.81 10.38
CA PHE A 26 14.46 11.53 9.75
C PHE A 26 14.34 11.29 8.22
N GLN A 27 15.45 11.26 7.46
CA GLN A 27 15.39 10.91 6.02
C GLN A 27 15.31 9.40 5.77
N GLN A 28 15.75 8.56 6.71
CA GLN A 28 15.49 7.11 6.65
C GLN A 28 13.98 6.82 6.73
N CYS A 29 13.25 7.53 7.59
CA CYS A 29 11.78 7.53 7.63
C CYS A 29 11.12 8.04 6.33
N LEU A 30 11.76 8.97 5.61
CA LEU A 30 11.27 9.48 4.32
C LEU A 30 11.58 8.56 3.13
N TYR A 31 12.58 7.68 3.26
CA TYR A 31 13.03 6.76 2.19
C TYR A 31 12.53 5.31 2.34
N LEU A 32 12.06 4.91 3.52
CA LEU A 32 11.27 3.68 3.70
C LEU A 32 9.78 3.95 3.41
N ARG A 33 9.53 4.51 2.23
CA ARG A 33 8.18 4.82 1.76
C ARG A 33 7.55 3.51 1.32
N PHE A 34 6.89 2.83 2.25
CA PHE A 34 6.08 1.65 1.96
C PHE A 34 4.92 2.06 1.04
N THR A 35 4.91 1.52 -0.17
CA THR A 35 3.90 1.79 -1.18
C THR A 35 2.86 0.68 -1.16
N ILE A 36 1.61 1.05 -0.91
CA ILE A 36 0.51 0.10 -1.02
C ILE A 36 0.25 -0.16 -2.50
N LYS A 37 0.41 -1.40 -2.97
CA LYS A 37 0.04 -1.80 -4.32
C LYS A 37 -1.37 -2.37 -4.31
N LEU A 38 -2.27 -1.73 -5.05
CA LEU A 38 -3.66 -2.13 -5.16
C LEU A 38 -3.93 -2.71 -6.55
N TYR A 39 -4.08 -4.04 -6.61
CA TYR A 39 -4.35 -4.74 -7.86
C TYR A 39 -5.84 -4.74 -8.18
N LEU A 40 -6.14 -4.30 -9.39
CA LEU A 40 -7.48 -3.93 -9.83
C LEU A 40 -7.75 -4.47 -11.23
N LYS A 41 -9.02 -4.60 -11.59
CA LYS A 41 -9.46 -4.94 -12.94
C LYS A 41 -10.73 -4.19 -13.29
N SER A 42 -10.75 -3.60 -14.47
CA SER A 42 -12.01 -3.22 -15.10
C SER A 42 -12.88 -4.46 -15.31
N SER A 43 -14.01 -4.54 -14.60
CA SER A 43 -14.92 -5.69 -14.61
C SER A 43 -16.34 -5.27 -14.95
N PRO A 44 -17.10 -6.02 -15.76
CA PRO A 44 -18.52 -5.76 -15.95
C PRO A 44 -19.35 -6.05 -14.68
N ARG A 45 -18.80 -6.81 -13.72
CA ARG A 45 -19.49 -7.15 -12.47
C ARG A 45 -19.50 -5.96 -11.51
N GLN A 46 -20.71 -5.50 -11.17
CA GLN A 46 -20.92 -4.34 -10.29
C GLN A 46 -20.35 -4.54 -8.89
N LEU A 47 -20.42 -5.76 -8.35
CA LEU A 47 -19.86 -6.09 -7.04
C LEU A 47 -18.35 -5.78 -6.98
N ILE A 48 -17.58 -6.30 -7.93
CA ILE A 48 -16.13 -6.10 -8.01
C ILE A 48 -15.80 -4.61 -8.20
N LYS A 49 -16.57 -3.88 -9.03
CA LYS A 49 -16.41 -2.43 -9.18
C LYS A 49 -16.58 -1.67 -7.86
N LYS A 50 -17.64 -1.98 -7.11
CA LYS A 50 -17.92 -1.35 -5.81
C LYS A 50 -16.85 -1.66 -4.77
N GLN A 51 -16.42 -2.91 -4.66
CA GLN A 51 -15.36 -3.32 -3.72
C GLN A 51 -14.04 -2.59 -3.99
N GLN A 52 -13.65 -2.52 -5.26
CA GLN A 52 -12.45 -1.79 -5.67
C GLN A 52 -12.55 -0.29 -5.37
N GLN A 53 -13.69 0.32 -5.67
CA GLN A 53 -13.91 1.74 -5.39
C GLN A 53 -13.94 2.04 -3.89
N ASP A 54 -14.47 1.12 -3.07
CA ASP A 54 -14.48 1.23 -1.61
C ASP A 54 -13.06 1.23 -1.03
N VAL A 55 -12.21 0.28 -1.45
CA VAL A 55 -10.79 0.23 -1.03
C VAL A 55 -10.06 1.49 -1.48
N LYS A 56 -10.17 1.86 -2.76
CA LYS A 56 -9.56 3.09 -3.30
C LYS A 56 -10.01 4.33 -2.54
N GLY A 57 -11.31 4.47 -2.34
CA GLY A 57 -11.92 5.61 -1.65
C GLY A 57 -11.41 5.72 -0.23
N PHE A 58 -11.27 4.60 0.48
CA PHE A 58 -10.71 4.57 1.82
C PHE A 58 -9.25 5.02 1.83
N LEU A 59 -8.39 4.47 0.96
CA LEU A 59 -6.96 4.83 0.91
C LEU A 59 -6.80 6.32 0.60
N ALA A 60 -7.53 6.84 -0.39
CA ALA A 60 -7.52 8.25 -0.75
C ALA A 60 -8.03 9.17 0.36
N ALA A 61 -9.15 8.82 1.02
CA ALA A 61 -9.72 9.61 2.11
C ALA A 61 -8.77 9.71 3.31
N ASN A 62 -8.02 8.64 3.59
CA ASN A 62 -7.05 8.59 4.68
C ASN A 62 -5.65 9.08 4.27
N LYS A 63 -5.49 9.61 3.05
CA LYS A 63 -4.20 10.09 2.50
C LYS A 63 -3.09 9.02 2.55
N ILE A 64 -3.49 7.76 2.44
CA ILE A 64 -2.56 6.65 2.28
C ILE A 64 -2.18 6.63 0.81
N GLU A 65 -0.88 6.68 0.53
CA GLU A 65 -0.39 6.60 -0.83
C GLU A 65 -0.44 5.14 -1.32
N PHE A 66 -0.90 4.98 -2.56
CA PHE A 66 -0.99 3.68 -3.19
C PHE A 66 -0.77 3.78 -4.70
N GLU A 67 -0.31 2.68 -5.27
CA GLU A 67 -0.19 2.45 -6.71
C GLU A 67 -1.39 1.62 -7.19
N GLU A 68 -1.98 2.01 -8.31
CA GLU A 68 -3.02 1.22 -8.98
C GLU A 68 -2.42 0.30 -10.03
N CYS A 69 -2.47 -1.00 -9.78
CA CYS A 69 -1.93 -2.02 -10.68
C CYS A 69 -3.09 -2.67 -11.48
N ASP A 70 -3.37 -2.19 -12.70
CA ASP A 70 -4.49 -2.71 -13.52
C ASP A 70 -4.13 -4.02 -14.24
N ILE A 71 -4.67 -5.14 -13.76
CA ILE A 71 -4.46 -6.48 -14.32
C ILE A 71 -5.28 -6.73 -15.62
N ALA A 72 -6.15 -5.80 -16.02
CA ALA A 72 -6.85 -5.89 -17.30
C ALA A 72 -5.96 -5.44 -18.46
N ALA A 73 -5.26 -4.32 -18.26
CA ALA A 73 -4.44 -3.68 -19.28
C ALA A 73 -2.97 -4.18 -19.24
N ASP A 74 -2.49 -4.60 -18.08
CA ASP A 74 -1.11 -5.03 -17.88
C ASP A 74 -1.03 -6.52 -17.50
N GLU A 75 -0.33 -7.27 -18.34
CA GLU A 75 -0.14 -8.71 -18.18
C GLU A 75 0.87 -9.06 -17.06
N ASP A 76 1.90 -8.24 -16.87
CA ASP A 76 2.90 -8.46 -15.82
C ASP A 76 2.24 -8.28 -14.45
N ASN A 77 1.43 -7.22 -14.29
CA ASN A 77 0.62 -7.03 -13.09
C ASN A 77 -0.34 -8.19 -12.84
N ARG A 78 -0.97 -8.72 -13.89
CA ARG A 78 -1.87 -9.86 -13.80
C ARG A 78 -1.17 -11.14 -13.36
N LYS A 79 0.01 -11.41 -13.92
CA LYS A 79 0.80 -12.59 -13.59
C LYS A 79 1.35 -12.48 -12.17
N TRP A 80 1.99 -11.35 -11.86
CA TRP A 80 2.58 -11.09 -10.57
C TRP A 80 1.56 -11.22 -9.43
N MET A 81 0.39 -10.60 -9.56
CA MET A 81 -0.69 -10.72 -8.57
C MET A 81 -1.08 -12.18 -8.31
N ARG A 82 -1.26 -12.98 -9.36
CA ARG A 82 -1.69 -14.38 -9.20
C ARG A 82 -0.62 -15.25 -8.53
N GLU A 83 0.65 -15.00 -8.83
CA GLU A 83 1.78 -15.74 -8.26
C GLU A 83 2.00 -15.39 -6.78
N HIS A 84 1.80 -14.11 -6.40
CA HIS A 84 2.09 -13.62 -5.05
C HIS A 84 0.90 -13.65 -4.09
N VAL A 85 -0.32 -13.95 -4.55
CA VAL A 85 -1.44 -14.29 -3.65
C VAL A 85 -1.16 -15.67 -3.02
N PRO A 86 -1.09 -15.78 -1.67
CA PRO A 86 -0.86 -17.05 -0.98
C PRO A 86 -1.98 -18.05 -1.23
N GLU A 87 -1.66 -19.35 -1.20
CA GLU A 87 -2.61 -20.42 -1.53
C GLU A 87 -3.87 -20.43 -0.65
N ASP A 88 -3.73 -20.15 0.65
CA ASP A 88 -4.84 -20.08 1.60
C ASP A 88 -5.88 -18.99 1.25
N PHE A 89 -5.48 -17.99 0.45
CA PHE A 89 -6.34 -16.89 0.01
C PHE A 89 -6.80 -17.02 -1.45
N ARG A 90 -6.43 -18.12 -2.13
CA ARG A 90 -6.90 -18.41 -3.49
C ARG A 90 -8.30 -19.04 -3.43
N PRO A 91 -9.18 -18.71 -4.38
CA PRO A 91 -10.50 -19.35 -4.44
C PRO A 91 -10.35 -20.83 -4.79
N ALA A 92 -11.26 -21.66 -4.28
CA ALA A 92 -11.29 -23.11 -4.55
C ALA A 92 -11.33 -23.44 -6.06
N THR A 93 -11.89 -22.55 -6.88
CA THR A 93 -11.91 -22.67 -8.33
C THR A 93 -11.56 -21.33 -8.98
N GLY A 94 -10.59 -21.35 -9.90
CA GLY A 94 -10.23 -20.21 -10.74
C GLY A 94 -9.11 -19.33 -10.17
N ASN A 95 -9.04 -18.09 -10.65
CA ASN A 95 -7.99 -17.13 -10.29
C ASN A 95 -8.47 -16.20 -9.16
N PRO A 96 -7.56 -15.71 -8.30
CA PRO A 96 -7.89 -14.66 -7.34
C PRO A 96 -8.48 -13.44 -8.05
N LEU A 97 -9.56 -12.91 -7.48
CA LEU A 97 -10.29 -11.77 -8.03
C LEU A 97 -9.87 -10.47 -7.32
N PRO A 98 -9.79 -9.33 -8.03
CA PRO A 98 -9.51 -8.05 -7.39
C PRO A 98 -10.71 -7.54 -6.57
N PRO A 99 -10.49 -6.63 -5.59
CA PRO A 99 -9.20 -6.03 -5.24
C PRO A 99 -8.28 -6.98 -4.47
N GLN A 100 -6.98 -6.89 -4.73
CA GLN A 100 -5.92 -7.54 -3.96
C GLN A 100 -4.93 -6.49 -3.48
N ILE A 101 -4.63 -6.50 -2.18
CA ILE A 101 -3.87 -5.45 -1.52
C ILE A 101 -2.52 -6.01 -1.09
N PHE A 102 -1.46 -5.32 -1.47
CA PHE A 102 -0.10 -5.62 -1.07
C PHE A 102 0.53 -4.37 -0.46
N ASN A 103 1.42 -4.57 0.50
CA ASN A 103 2.37 -3.57 0.93
C ASN A 103 3.72 -3.98 0.36
N GLU A 104 4.16 -3.27 -0.68
CA GLU A 104 5.26 -3.68 -1.54
C GLU A 104 5.05 -5.10 -2.09
N ASP A 105 5.82 -6.07 -1.60
CA ASP A 105 5.74 -7.48 -2.03
C ASP A 105 5.02 -8.36 -1.00
N ARG A 106 4.65 -7.79 0.15
CA ARG A 106 3.92 -8.49 1.22
C ARG A 106 2.43 -8.47 0.92
N TYR A 107 1.81 -9.64 0.84
CA TYR A 107 0.36 -9.76 0.74
C TYR A 107 -0.31 -9.28 2.04
N CYS A 108 -1.20 -8.28 1.92
CA CYS A 108 -2.03 -7.81 3.03
C CYS A 108 -3.35 -8.58 3.08
N GLY A 109 -4.05 -8.68 1.95
CA GLY A 109 -5.33 -9.39 1.88
C GLY A 109 -6.20 -9.04 0.68
N ASN A 110 -7.35 -9.70 0.62
CA ASN A 110 -8.43 -9.44 -0.33
C ASN A 110 -9.43 -8.42 0.24
N TYR A 111 -10.53 -8.16 -0.47
CA TYR A 111 -11.58 -7.24 0.00
C TYR A 111 -12.18 -7.63 1.35
N GLU A 112 -12.43 -8.92 1.59
CA GLU A 112 -13.06 -9.40 2.82
C GLU A 112 -12.15 -9.15 4.03
N ALA A 113 -10.86 -9.47 3.91
CA ALA A 113 -9.87 -9.19 4.95
C ALA A 113 -9.75 -7.68 5.24
N PHE A 114 -9.77 -6.84 4.19
CA PHE A 114 -9.81 -5.39 4.35
C PHE A 114 -11.08 -4.90 5.06
N PHE A 115 -12.23 -5.48 4.71
CA PHE A 115 -13.51 -5.14 5.32
C PHE A 115 -13.52 -5.47 6.81
N CYS A 116 -13.08 -6.69 7.20
CA CYS A 116 -12.95 -7.09 8.59
C CYS A 116 -11.99 -6.15 9.35
N ALA A 117 -10.82 -5.86 8.79
CA ALA A 117 -9.86 -4.93 9.40
C ALA A 117 -10.46 -3.53 9.60
N ARG A 118 -11.35 -3.09 8.70
CA ARG A 118 -12.05 -1.81 8.83
C ARG A 118 -13.07 -1.80 9.95
N GLU A 119 -13.84 -2.89 10.09
CA GLU A 119 -14.79 -3.06 11.20
C GLU A 119 -14.07 -3.08 12.56
N ASP A 120 -12.90 -3.70 12.61
CA ASP A 120 -12.06 -3.78 13.82
C ASP A 120 -11.22 -2.52 14.10
N HIS A 121 -11.33 -1.49 13.25
CA HIS A 121 -10.49 -0.28 13.32
C HIS A 121 -8.97 -0.60 13.33
N ALA A 122 -8.57 -1.59 12.54
CA ALA A 122 -7.21 -2.13 12.46
C ALA A 122 -6.64 -2.08 11.03
N VAL A 123 -7.11 -1.14 10.20
CA VAL A 123 -6.72 -1.07 8.79
C VAL A 123 -5.25 -0.71 8.61
N TYR A 124 -4.69 0.15 9.47
CA TYR A 124 -3.28 0.50 9.36
C TYR A 124 -2.40 -0.72 9.66
N ALA A 125 -2.71 -1.48 10.71
CA ALA A 125 -2.05 -2.75 11.01
C ALA A 125 -2.21 -3.78 9.88
N PHE A 126 -3.41 -3.90 9.29
CA PHE A 126 -3.66 -4.76 8.12
C PHE A 126 -2.77 -4.40 6.93
N LEU A 127 -2.63 -3.10 6.65
CA LEU A 127 -1.74 -2.59 5.61
C LEU A 127 -0.26 -2.66 6.00
N GLY A 128 0.08 -3.00 7.24
CA GLY A 128 1.46 -2.96 7.75
C GLY A 128 2.02 -1.53 7.89
N LEU A 129 1.14 -0.56 8.14
CA LEU A 129 1.47 0.84 8.33
C LEU A 129 1.34 1.23 9.80
N THR A 130 2.07 2.27 10.20
CA THR A 130 1.87 2.88 11.52
C THR A 130 0.62 3.75 11.49
N ALA A 131 -0.34 3.44 12.38
CA ALA A 131 -1.54 4.25 12.53
C ALA A 131 -1.18 5.71 12.89
N PRO A 132 -1.78 6.73 12.25
CA PRO A 132 -1.47 8.12 12.54
C PRO A 132 -1.91 8.49 13.96
N PRO A 133 -1.17 9.39 14.64
CA PRO A 133 -1.53 9.83 15.99
C PRO A 133 -2.91 10.50 15.99
N GLY A 134 -3.74 10.14 16.97
CA GLY A 134 -5.13 10.60 17.07
C GLY A 134 -6.14 9.75 16.28
N SER A 135 -5.70 8.70 15.58
CA SER A 135 -6.61 7.68 15.06
C SER A 135 -7.11 6.77 16.19
N LYS A 136 -8.32 6.21 16.03
CA LYS A 136 -8.88 5.21 16.97
C LYS A 136 -7.93 4.02 17.19
N GLU A 137 -7.22 3.61 16.14
CA GLU A 137 -6.26 2.51 16.18
C GLU A 137 -5.03 2.86 17.04
N ALA A 138 -4.44 4.05 16.86
CA ALA A 138 -3.32 4.52 17.66
C ALA A 138 -3.68 4.67 19.15
N GLU A 139 -4.91 5.12 19.45
CA GLU A 139 -5.42 5.21 20.83
C GLU A 139 -5.65 3.83 21.47
N ALA A 140 -6.09 2.84 20.70
CA ALA A 140 -6.27 1.47 21.20
C ALA A 140 -4.92 0.81 21.50
N LEU A 141 -3.89 1.07 20.68
CA LEU A 141 -2.55 0.55 20.88
C LEU A 141 -1.89 1.17 22.12
N SER A 142 -2.02 2.48 22.31
CA SER A 142 -1.44 3.16 23.48
C SER A 142 -2.05 2.69 24.80
N LYS A 143 -3.35 2.36 24.82
CA LYS A 143 -4.03 1.78 25.99
C LYS A 143 -3.56 0.36 26.32
N LYS A 144 -3.29 -0.48 25.31
CA LYS A 144 -2.82 -1.86 25.51
C LYS A 144 -1.39 -1.94 26.07
N THR A 145 -0.51 -1.01 25.69
CA THR A 145 0.88 -0.97 26.17
C THR A 145 1.02 -0.48 27.63
N GLN A 146 -0.04 0.10 28.20
CA GLN A 146 -0.06 0.61 29.57
C GLN A 146 -0.67 -0.38 30.58
N MET A 147 -1.11 -1.56 30.13
CA MET A 147 -1.57 -2.67 30.96
C MET A 147 -0.48 -3.74 31.06
#